data_AF-A0A671WGL8-F1
#
_entry.id   AF-A0A671WGL8-F1
#
_cell.length_a   1.000
_cell.length_b   1.000
_cell.length_c   1.000
_cell.angle_alpha   90.00
_cell.angle_beta   90.00
_cell.angle_gamma   90.00
#
_symmetry.space_group_name_H-M   'P 1'
#
loop_
_entity.id
_entity.type
_entity.pdbx_description
1 polymer ?
#
loop_
_entity_poly.entity_id
_entity_poly.type
_entity_poly.pdbx_seq_one_letter_code
_entity_poly.pdbx_strand_id
1 'polypeptide(L)'
;MISQTIISDLRSKFAEKTWNETFKLVRRCMDKSRDESKPCEPLVRSLERLQQVFNVTSMNTMKSRLEMIAKQQRMGFHTAEATCYLTADLFYLEVVLLPCGGVEEVKVAPHGGSPAPSESLLQLLRLKDFAEFSVKLEGLFTQYNIPGDNEIKLKLFASLQWLGKDLQQMSQLPRVQKDSDPQVDTINNSRIGRLIAGKEDRPLTIQFYTSPTDGLRTSDLHAVVQEAQVTVGVSDVTRKLQTASVLPQPAQLDPRGCPVFLPPSEAPCETLPACFLLKLHPAITMMESFVNKLNQITDVTIPDVDLQWAPLPQLLTRRSSANGQKESMDEQDAVFKVPLPGGVMHSYVLSGFAREASAHRATVVDSIPFTHPAHVPALLELLRHQCAINTLLRSCVTSQGVGTVCDLHHEVLPESETSFSVTFHRPDSDSLAVLLVNVSDSHQISCTLFGGGIQDPSLDEHLSTVMMRCMSIPFTLTTLHNKLEEITSTPLSPLPPATTEAENDHSAPSITTVDDTSGASTTSSQSASVPEDGFSVSASACYAMSVAKSELLPEINTSPAVNLYPFAPVGVFPRWMTSNGQVSELI
;
A
#
# COMPACT_ATOMS: atom_id res chain seq x y z
N MET A 1 -30.51 -14.59 9.94
CA MET A 1 -31.90 -14.10 9.94
C MET A 1 -32.46 -13.90 8.52
N ILE A 2 -31.81 -13.11 7.66
CA ILE A 2 -32.29 -12.72 6.30
C ILE A 2 -32.83 -13.89 5.43
N SER A 3 -32.29 -15.10 5.57
CA SER A 3 -32.74 -16.27 4.80
C SER A 3 -34.12 -16.82 5.21
N GLN A 4 -34.59 -16.57 6.44
CA GLN A 4 -35.93 -17.00 6.86
C GLN A 4 -37.02 -16.08 6.29
N THR A 5 -36.79 -14.76 6.25
CA THR A 5 -37.76 -13.79 5.74
C THR A 5 -38.04 -14.00 4.25
N ILE A 6 -37.02 -14.19 3.41
CA ILE A 6 -37.23 -14.40 1.96
C ILE A 6 -38.15 -15.60 1.68
N ILE A 7 -38.05 -16.69 2.44
CA ILE A 7 -38.92 -17.86 2.27
C ILE A 7 -40.32 -17.62 2.87
N SER A 8 -40.47 -16.90 3.98
CA SER A 8 -41.81 -16.51 4.48
C SER A 8 -42.52 -15.52 3.54
N ASP A 9 -41.78 -14.59 2.96
CA ASP A 9 -42.29 -13.57 2.05
C ASP A 9 -42.72 -14.19 0.72
N LEU A 10 -41.95 -15.16 0.20
CA LEU A 10 -42.36 -15.98 -0.95
C LEU A 10 -43.59 -16.83 -0.62
N ARG A 11 -43.67 -17.45 0.56
CA ARG A 11 -44.87 -18.20 0.98
C ARG A 11 -46.09 -17.29 1.07
N SER A 12 -45.96 -16.10 1.67
CA SER A 12 -47.03 -15.10 1.79
C SER A 12 -47.48 -14.58 0.41
N LYS A 13 -46.54 -14.10 -0.41
CA LYS A 13 -46.78 -13.53 -1.76
C LYS A 13 -47.35 -14.52 -2.80
N PHE A 14 -47.38 -15.81 -2.47
CA PHE A 14 -47.95 -16.88 -3.30
C PHE A 14 -49.05 -17.69 -2.57
N ALA A 15 -49.41 -17.35 -1.32
CA ALA A 15 -50.43 -18.07 -0.55
C ALA A 15 -51.83 -17.99 -1.20
N GLU A 16 -52.18 -16.83 -1.76
CA GLU A 16 -53.48 -16.58 -2.39
C GLU A 16 -53.52 -16.98 -3.88
N LYS A 17 -52.38 -17.33 -4.49
CA LYS A 17 -52.31 -17.63 -5.92
C LYS A 17 -52.80 -19.03 -6.21
N THR A 18 -53.70 -19.14 -7.17
CA THR A 18 -54.21 -20.45 -7.58
C THR A 18 -53.12 -21.27 -8.27
N TRP A 19 -53.11 -22.59 -8.08
CA TRP A 19 -52.20 -23.49 -8.81
C TRP A 19 -52.24 -23.28 -10.33
N ASN A 20 -53.40 -22.92 -10.88
CA ASN A 20 -53.60 -22.68 -12.30
C ASN A 20 -52.84 -21.45 -12.80
N GLU A 21 -52.69 -20.40 -11.98
CA GLU A 21 -51.84 -19.24 -12.28
C GLU A 21 -50.35 -19.57 -12.14
N THR A 22 -49.97 -20.34 -11.11
CA THR A 22 -48.61 -20.82 -10.93
C THR A 22 -48.17 -21.69 -12.11
N PHE A 23 -49.01 -22.61 -12.58
CA PHE A 23 -48.74 -23.40 -13.79
C PHE A 23 -48.66 -22.53 -15.06
N LYS A 24 -49.52 -21.52 -15.22
CA LYS A 24 -49.41 -20.55 -16.33
C LYS A 24 -48.12 -19.74 -16.28
N LEU A 25 -47.64 -19.38 -15.09
CA LEU A 25 -46.38 -18.65 -14.91
C LEU A 25 -45.15 -19.53 -15.21
N VAL A 26 -45.12 -20.75 -14.68
CA VAL A 26 -44.04 -21.72 -14.96
C VAL A 26 -44.00 -22.08 -16.44
N ARG A 27 -45.16 -22.38 -17.05
CA ARG A 27 -45.26 -22.68 -18.49
C ARG A 27 -44.79 -21.49 -19.33
N ARG A 28 -45.22 -20.25 -19.03
CA ARG A 28 -44.72 -19.02 -19.69
C ARG A 28 -43.20 -18.82 -19.58
N CYS A 29 -42.55 -19.30 -18.52
CA CYS A 29 -41.10 -19.30 -18.41
C CYS A 29 -40.46 -20.37 -19.32
N MET A 30 -41.00 -21.59 -19.32
CA MET A 30 -40.52 -22.72 -20.14
C MET A 30 -40.76 -22.49 -21.65
N ASP A 31 -41.89 -21.90 -22.05
CA ASP A 31 -42.26 -21.60 -23.44
C ASP A 31 -41.25 -20.67 -24.17
N LYS A 32 -40.35 -20.00 -23.43
CA LYS A 32 -39.28 -19.16 -23.99
C LYS A 32 -38.05 -19.95 -24.44
N SER A 33 -37.76 -21.12 -23.87
CA SER A 33 -36.69 -22.01 -24.34
C SER A 33 -37.26 -22.99 -25.37
N ARG A 34 -37.38 -22.52 -26.62
CA ARG A 34 -37.77 -23.36 -27.78
C ARG A 34 -36.64 -24.26 -28.30
N ASP A 35 -35.45 -24.12 -27.73
CA ASP A 35 -34.27 -24.94 -28.03
C ASP A 35 -34.10 -25.93 -26.87
N GLU A 36 -34.49 -27.19 -27.09
CA GLU A 36 -34.43 -28.24 -26.05
C GLU A 36 -32.99 -28.51 -25.56
N SER A 37 -31.96 -28.08 -26.31
CA SER A 37 -30.56 -28.20 -25.89
C SER A 37 -30.13 -27.19 -24.82
N LYS A 38 -30.96 -26.18 -24.51
CA LYS A 38 -30.58 -25.07 -23.62
C LYS A 38 -31.57 -24.88 -22.45
N PRO A 39 -31.11 -24.93 -21.18
CA PRO A 39 -31.99 -24.73 -20.04
C PRO A 39 -32.51 -23.28 -19.99
N CYS A 40 -33.76 -23.12 -19.56
CA CYS A 40 -34.42 -21.83 -19.42
C CYS A 40 -33.68 -20.92 -18.40
N GLU A 41 -32.87 -19.96 -18.87
CA GLU A 41 -32.04 -19.13 -17.97
C GLU A 41 -32.81 -18.42 -16.84
N PRO A 42 -34.02 -17.86 -17.05
CA PRO A 42 -34.79 -17.28 -15.94
C PRO A 42 -35.11 -18.32 -14.85
N LEU A 43 -35.39 -19.56 -15.23
CA LEU A 43 -35.64 -20.66 -14.29
C LEU A 43 -34.35 -21.07 -13.56
N VAL A 44 -33.23 -21.15 -14.28
CA VAL A 44 -31.91 -21.45 -13.69
C VAL A 44 -31.54 -20.40 -12.64
N ARG A 45 -31.55 -19.11 -13.00
CA ARG A 45 -31.28 -18.00 -12.05
C ARG A 45 -32.24 -18.00 -10.85
N SER A 46 -33.50 -18.37 -11.05
CA SER A 46 -34.47 -18.51 -9.95
C SER A 46 -34.14 -19.68 -9.02
N LEU A 47 -33.69 -20.81 -9.56
CA LEU A 47 -33.29 -21.99 -8.77
C LEU A 47 -31.97 -21.74 -8.02
N GLU A 48 -30.98 -21.11 -8.65
CA GLU A 48 -29.72 -20.69 -8.00
C GLU A 48 -29.99 -19.74 -6.82
N ARG A 49 -30.84 -18.71 -7.04
CA ARG A 49 -31.27 -17.81 -5.96
C ARG A 49 -32.04 -18.52 -4.84
N LEU A 50 -32.82 -19.54 -5.17
CA LEU A 50 -33.52 -20.35 -4.16
C LEU A 50 -32.52 -21.21 -3.35
N GLN A 51 -31.53 -21.81 -4.02
CA GLN A 51 -30.42 -22.55 -3.40
C GLN A 51 -29.49 -21.66 -2.58
N GLN A 52 -29.40 -20.36 -2.87
CA GLN A 52 -28.71 -19.37 -2.03
C GLN A 52 -29.40 -19.09 -0.69
N VAL A 53 -30.68 -19.45 -0.53
CA VAL A 53 -31.47 -19.16 0.69
C VAL A 53 -31.71 -20.42 1.54
N PHE A 54 -31.61 -21.63 0.97
CA PHE A 54 -31.73 -22.87 1.72
C PHE A 54 -30.55 -23.09 2.68
N ASN A 55 -30.87 -23.50 3.92
CA ASN A 55 -29.88 -23.92 4.90
C ASN A 55 -29.32 -25.31 4.52
N VAL A 56 -27.99 -25.44 4.47
CA VAL A 56 -27.32 -26.72 4.17
C VAL A 56 -27.49 -27.69 5.35
N THR A 57 -28.28 -28.74 5.16
CA THR A 57 -28.58 -29.77 6.18
C THR A 57 -28.27 -31.20 5.74
N SER A 58 -27.61 -31.37 4.58
CA SER A 58 -27.15 -32.67 4.10
C SER A 58 -25.89 -32.55 3.25
N MET A 59 -25.10 -33.62 3.16
CA MET A 59 -23.93 -33.70 2.27
C MET A 59 -24.28 -33.38 0.80
N ASN A 60 -25.44 -33.82 0.31
CA ASN A 60 -25.84 -33.55 -1.07
C ASN A 60 -26.19 -32.07 -1.30
N THR A 61 -26.83 -31.41 -0.33
CA THR A 61 -27.06 -29.95 -0.37
C THR A 61 -25.73 -29.19 -0.35
N MET A 62 -24.74 -29.67 0.41
CA MET A 62 -23.41 -29.06 0.44
C MET A 62 -22.64 -29.24 -0.87
N LYS A 63 -22.71 -30.43 -1.49
CA LYS A 63 -22.15 -30.72 -2.81
C LYS A 63 -22.72 -29.79 -3.87
N SER A 64 -24.04 -29.70 -4.01
CA SER A 64 -24.68 -28.77 -4.95
C SER A 64 -24.34 -27.30 -4.66
N ARG A 65 -24.11 -26.95 -3.38
CA ARG A 65 -23.71 -25.59 -2.98
C ARG A 65 -22.31 -25.24 -3.46
N LEU A 66 -21.34 -26.14 -3.27
CA LEU A 66 -19.97 -25.98 -3.75
C LEU A 66 -19.88 -26.04 -5.28
N GLU A 67 -20.66 -26.92 -5.92
CA GLU A 67 -20.77 -27.02 -7.38
C GLU A 67 -21.28 -25.70 -8.01
N MET A 68 -22.29 -25.07 -7.40
CA MET A 68 -22.82 -23.78 -7.85
C MET A 68 -21.76 -22.66 -7.75
N ILE A 69 -20.97 -22.64 -6.67
CA ILE A 69 -19.89 -21.65 -6.47
C ILE A 69 -18.76 -21.88 -7.49
N ALA A 70 -18.32 -23.14 -7.66
CA ALA A 70 -17.30 -23.50 -8.65
C ALA A 70 -17.70 -23.08 -10.08
N LYS A 71 -18.95 -23.38 -10.48
CA LYS A 71 -19.48 -22.97 -11.79
C LYS A 71 -19.56 -21.46 -11.97
N GLN A 72 -19.94 -20.71 -10.93
CA GLN A 72 -19.95 -19.23 -10.97
C GLN A 72 -18.54 -18.66 -11.18
N GLN A 73 -17.51 -19.33 -10.68
CA GLN A 73 -16.10 -18.96 -10.84
C GLN A 73 -15.39 -19.69 -11.99
N ARG A 74 -16.15 -20.40 -12.86
CA ARG A 74 -15.64 -21.16 -14.01
C ARG A 74 -14.64 -22.29 -13.66
N MET A 75 -14.59 -22.70 -12.40
CA MET A 75 -13.81 -23.85 -11.94
C MET A 75 -14.51 -25.17 -12.30
N GLY A 76 -13.72 -26.23 -12.47
CA GLY A 76 -14.24 -27.59 -12.51
C GLY A 76 -14.75 -28.04 -11.14
N PHE A 77 -15.69 -28.98 -11.13
CA PHE A 77 -16.22 -29.58 -9.91
C PHE A 77 -16.35 -31.09 -10.07
N HIS A 78 -15.78 -31.84 -9.13
CA HIS A 78 -15.82 -33.29 -9.10
C HIS A 78 -16.08 -33.78 -7.66
N THR A 79 -16.61 -35.00 -7.49
CA THR A 79 -16.81 -35.59 -6.17
C THR A 79 -16.37 -37.05 -6.14
N ALA A 80 -15.60 -37.43 -5.13
CA ALA A 80 -15.30 -38.82 -4.80
C ALA A 80 -15.79 -39.09 -3.37
N GLU A 81 -16.76 -39.99 -3.22
CA GLU A 81 -17.36 -40.36 -1.94
C GLU A 81 -17.81 -39.15 -1.09
N ALA A 82 -17.09 -38.83 0.00
CA ALA A 82 -17.36 -37.69 0.88
C ALA A 82 -16.63 -36.39 0.45
N THR A 83 -15.63 -36.48 -0.42
CA THR A 83 -14.76 -35.36 -0.81
C THR A 83 -15.26 -34.68 -2.08
N CYS A 84 -15.23 -33.35 -2.07
CA CYS A 84 -15.47 -32.49 -3.23
C CYS A 84 -14.14 -31.89 -3.70
N TYR A 85 -13.92 -31.85 -5.01
CA TYR A 85 -12.76 -31.25 -5.63
C TYR A 85 -13.20 -30.06 -6.49
N LEU A 86 -12.64 -28.88 -6.22
CA LEU A 86 -12.84 -27.67 -7.03
C LEU A 86 -11.53 -27.42 -7.78
N THR A 87 -11.53 -27.50 -9.10
CA THR A 87 -10.32 -27.59 -9.94
C THR A 87 -10.14 -26.37 -10.85
N ALA A 88 -8.90 -25.90 -10.97
CA ALA A 88 -8.45 -24.88 -11.92
C ALA A 88 -7.05 -25.23 -12.46
N ASP A 89 -6.55 -24.46 -13.42
CA ASP A 89 -5.34 -24.79 -14.20
C ASP A 89 -4.08 -25.08 -13.36
N LEU A 90 -3.85 -24.28 -12.31
CA LEU A 90 -2.63 -24.32 -11.49
C LEU A 90 -2.87 -24.60 -10.00
N PHE A 91 -4.10 -24.92 -9.59
CA PHE A 91 -4.43 -25.35 -8.23
C PHE A 91 -5.76 -26.09 -8.18
N TYR A 92 -5.99 -26.84 -7.10
CA TYR A 92 -7.32 -27.34 -6.74
C TYR A 92 -7.56 -27.23 -5.23
N LEU A 93 -8.82 -27.39 -4.82
CA LEU A 93 -9.20 -27.57 -3.42
C LEU A 93 -9.73 -28.98 -3.19
N GLU A 94 -9.46 -29.52 -2.00
CA GLU A 94 -10.13 -30.69 -1.44
C GLU A 94 -11.06 -30.22 -0.31
N VAL A 95 -12.34 -30.61 -0.35
CA VAL A 95 -13.31 -30.29 0.71
C VAL A 95 -13.93 -31.60 1.21
N VAL A 96 -13.53 -32.03 2.41
CA VAL A 96 -14.00 -33.28 3.03
C VAL A 96 -15.28 -33.02 3.82
N LEU A 97 -16.36 -33.71 3.47
CA LEU A 97 -17.68 -33.49 4.05
C LEU A 97 -18.07 -34.57 5.08
N LEU A 98 -18.59 -34.12 6.21
CA LEU A 98 -19.26 -35.00 7.17
C LEU A 98 -20.63 -35.44 6.62
N PRO A 99 -21.17 -36.62 7.01
CA PRO A 99 -22.48 -37.10 6.54
C PRO A 99 -23.65 -36.13 6.75
N CYS A 100 -23.57 -35.28 7.79
CA CYS A 100 -24.54 -34.23 8.11
C CYS A 100 -24.48 -32.99 7.18
N GLY A 101 -23.52 -32.93 6.25
CA GLY A 101 -23.27 -31.75 5.40
C GLY A 101 -22.44 -30.65 6.06
N GLY A 102 -21.82 -30.92 7.22
CA GLY A 102 -20.73 -30.10 7.74
C GLY A 102 -19.40 -30.36 7.01
N VAL A 103 -18.40 -29.50 7.23
CA VAL A 103 -17.05 -29.67 6.66
C VAL A 103 -16.06 -30.10 7.73
N GLU A 104 -15.41 -31.23 7.48
CA GLU A 104 -14.36 -31.79 8.30
C GLU A 104 -13.05 -31.04 8.05
N GLU A 105 -12.62 -30.97 6.79
CA GLU A 105 -11.35 -30.41 6.36
C GLU A 105 -11.49 -29.67 5.02
N VAL A 106 -10.69 -28.62 4.82
CA VAL A 106 -10.42 -28.01 3.51
C VAL A 106 -8.92 -28.01 3.29
N LYS A 107 -8.45 -28.52 2.16
CA LYS A 107 -7.08 -28.33 1.68
C LYS A 107 -7.08 -27.48 0.41
N VAL A 108 -6.04 -26.69 0.23
CA VAL A 108 -5.62 -26.18 -1.08
C VAL A 108 -4.51 -27.10 -1.59
N ALA A 109 -4.29 -27.14 -2.90
CA ALA A 109 -3.23 -27.91 -3.52
C ALA A 109 -2.74 -27.19 -4.79
N PRO A 110 -1.64 -26.40 -4.72
CA PRO A 110 -1.03 -25.79 -5.89
C PRO A 110 -0.38 -26.83 -6.81
N HIS A 111 -0.20 -26.50 -8.09
CA HIS A 111 0.40 -27.41 -9.06
C HIS A 111 1.80 -27.87 -8.62
N GLY A 112 2.01 -29.19 -8.54
CA GLY A 112 3.27 -29.78 -8.07
C GLY A 112 3.51 -29.68 -6.55
N GLY A 113 2.60 -29.07 -5.79
CA GLY A 113 2.61 -29.07 -4.33
C GLY A 113 1.89 -30.26 -3.70
N SER A 114 2.13 -30.48 -2.42
CA SER A 114 1.34 -31.38 -1.58
C SER A 114 0.13 -30.63 -0.99
N PRO A 115 -1.09 -31.21 -0.97
CA PRO A 115 -2.26 -30.51 -0.42
C PRO A 115 -2.06 -30.05 1.04
N ALA A 116 -2.18 -28.76 1.33
CA ALA A 116 -2.05 -28.20 2.68
C ALA A 116 -3.40 -27.68 3.24
N PRO A 117 -3.66 -27.82 4.55
CA PRO A 117 -4.94 -27.44 5.15
C PRO A 117 -5.15 -25.91 5.19
N SER A 118 -6.30 -25.46 4.70
CA SER A 118 -6.77 -24.07 4.83
C SER A 118 -7.80 -23.95 5.93
N GLU A 119 -7.33 -23.65 7.15
CA GLU A 119 -8.22 -23.31 8.27
C GLU A 119 -9.13 -22.11 7.92
N SER A 120 -8.65 -21.18 7.09
CA SER A 120 -9.36 -19.93 6.82
C SER A 120 -10.39 -20.00 5.67
N LEU A 121 -10.42 -21.09 4.89
CA LEU A 121 -11.57 -21.49 4.05
C LEU A 121 -12.50 -22.45 4.81
N LEU A 122 -11.92 -23.35 5.61
CA LEU A 122 -12.63 -24.30 6.47
C LEU A 122 -13.58 -23.60 7.46
N GLN A 123 -13.13 -22.51 8.11
CA GLN A 123 -13.97 -21.70 8.99
C GLN A 123 -15.18 -21.09 8.27
N LEU A 124 -15.00 -20.54 7.06
CA LEU A 124 -16.10 -19.94 6.29
C LEU A 124 -17.16 -20.99 5.92
N LEU A 125 -16.74 -22.18 5.47
CA LEU A 125 -17.68 -23.27 5.18
C LEU A 125 -18.35 -23.85 6.43
N ARG A 126 -17.64 -23.96 7.57
CA ARG A 126 -18.22 -24.39 8.86
C ARG A 126 -19.24 -23.38 9.40
N LEU A 127 -18.98 -22.08 9.24
CA LEU A 127 -19.92 -20.99 9.54
C LEU A 127 -21.06 -20.86 8.51
N LYS A 128 -20.97 -21.57 7.38
CA LYS A 128 -21.87 -21.48 6.22
C LYS A 128 -21.89 -20.09 5.55
N ASP A 129 -20.80 -19.33 5.69
CA ASP A 129 -20.63 -18.08 4.96
C ASP A 129 -20.13 -18.37 3.53
N PHE A 130 -21.10 -18.75 2.70
CA PHE A 130 -20.87 -19.00 1.28
C PHE A 130 -20.60 -17.73 0.47
N ALA A 131 -20.89 -16.53 1.01
CA ALA A 131 -20.62 -15.28 0.32
C ALA A 131 -19.13 -14.94 0.44
N GLU A 132 -18.63 -14.87 1.68
CA GLU A 132 -17.22 -14.61 1.97
C GLU A 132 -16.32 -15.73 1.44
N PHE A 133 -16.75 -17.00 1.52
CA PHE A 133 -16.05 -18.12 0.88
C PHE A 133 -15.93 -17.93 -0.64
N SER A 134 -16.97 -17.42 -1.30
CA SER A 134 -16.92 -17.18 -2.75
C SER A 134 -15.92 -16.07 -3.08
N VAL A 135 -16.01 -14.91 -2.43
CA VAL A 135 -15.06 -13.78 -2.62
C VAL A 135 -13.62 -14.24 -2.43
N LYS A 136 -13.37 -15.08 -1.42
CA LYS A 136 -12.05 -15.62 -1.12
C LYS A 136 -11.55 -16.64 -2.14
N LEU A 137 -12.43 -17.52 -2.63
CA LEU A 137 -12.09 -18.47 -3.68
C LEU A 137 -11.82 -17.76 -5.03
N GLU A 138 -12.51 -16.65 -5.29
CA GLU A 138 -12.26 -15.78 -6.46
C GLU A 138 -10.90 -15.07 -6.36
N GLY A 139 -10.51 -14.59 -5.17
CA GLY A 139 -9.17 -14.07 -4.91
C GLY A 139 -8.08 -15.14 -5.11
N LEU A 140 -8.32 -16.37 -4.64
CA LEU A 140 -7.43 -17.51 -4.85
C LEU A 140 -7.34 -17.90 -6.35
N PHE A 141 -8.46 -17.95 -7.06
CA PHE A 141 -8.48 -18.17 -8.50
C PHE A 141 -7.67 -17.09 -9.24
N THR A 142 -7.84 -15.83 -8.86
CA THR A 142 -7.12 -14.68 -9.43
C THR A 142 -5.60 -14.74 -9.17
N GLN A 143 -5.17 -15.32 -8.04
CA GLN A 143 -3.76 -15.55 -7.73
C GLN A 143 -3.10 -16.57 -8.67
N TYR A 144 -3.82 -17.62 -9.07
CA TYR A 144 -3.31 -18.71 -9.92
C TYR A 144 -3.69 -18.58 -11.41
N ASN A 145 -4.45 -17.55 -11.80
CA ASN A 145 -4.82 -17.24 -13.17
C ASN A 145 -3.64 -16.61 -13.96
N ILE A 146 -2.57 -17.40 -14.15
CA ILE A 146 -1.36 -17.02 -14.89
C ILE A 146 -1.62 -17.08 -16.41
N PRO A 147 -1.15 -16.09 -17.19
CA PRO A 147 -1.35 -16.06 -18.63
C PRO A 147 -0.51 -17.09 -19.40
N GLY A 148 -0.94 -17.40 -20.63
CA GLY A 148 -0.24 -18.27 -21.58
C GLY A 148 -0.89 -19.65 -21.78
N ASP A 149 -0.23 -20.49 -22.57
CA ASP A 149 -0.54 -21.92 -22.66
C ASP A 149 -0.04 -22.69 -21.43
N ASN A 150 -0.24 -24.02 -21.41
CA ASN A 150 0.12 -24.85 -20.26
C ASN A 150 1.64 -24.96 -20.01
N GLU A 151 2.50 -24.85 -21.01
CA GLU A 151 3.96 -24.85 -20.80
C GLU A 151 4.41 -23.50 -20.21
N ILE A 152 3.94 -22.40 -20.81
CA ILE A 152 4.22 -21.04 -20.36
C ILE A 152 3.71 -20.82 -18.94
N LYS A 153 2.48 -21.27 -18.62
CA LYS A 153 1.91 -21.22 -17.27
C LYS A 153 2.77 -21.92 -16.22
N LEU A 154 3.30 -23.11 -16.53
CA LEU A 154 4.15 -23.86 -15.59
C LEU A 154 5.50 -23.17 -15.36
N LYS A 155 6.13 -22.63 -16.41
CA LYS A 155 7.37 -21.85 -16.31
C LYS A 155 7.17 -20.57 -15.49
N LEU A 156 6.11 -19.82 -15.76
CA LEU A 156 5.76 -18.60 -15.03
C LEU A 156 5.38 -18.89 -13.56
N PHE A 157 4.71 -20.01 -13.29
CA PHE A 157 4.40 -20.43 -11.92
C PHE A 157 5.67 -20.79 -11.13
N ALA A 158 6.59 -21.56 -11.73
CA ALA A 158 7.90 -21.84 -11.12
C ALA A 158 8.71 -20.55 -10.90
N SER A 159 8.67 -19.61 -11.85
CA SER A 159 9.32 -18.30 -11.74
C SER A 159 8.78 -17.48 -10.55
N LEU A 160 7.45 -17.43 -10.38
CA LEU A 160 6.77 -16.78 -9.26
C LEU A 160 7.12 -17.45 -7.91
N GLN A 161 7.27 -18.78 -7.88
CA GLN A 161 7.73 -19.49 -6.67
C GLN A 161 9.18 -19.14 -6.29
N TRP A 162 10.08 -18.94 -7.26
CA TRP A 162 11.45 -18.51 -6.98
C TRP A 162 11.52 -17.05 -6.53
N LEU A 163 10.77 -16.15 -7.17
CA LEU A 163 10.59 -14.78 -6.70
C LEU A 163 10.10 -14.74 -5.24
N GLY A 164 9.11 -15.57 -4.88
CA GLY A 164 8.62 -15.66 -3.51
C GLY A 164 9.67 -16.10 -2.49
N LYS A 165 10.55 -17.05 -2.85
CA LYS A 165 11.68 -17.48 -2.02
C LYS A 165 12.73 -16.37 -1.86
N ASP A 166 13.04 -15.67 -2.94
CA ASP A 166 14.05 -14.60 -2.92
C ASP A 166 13.57 -13.40 -2.11
N LEU A 167 12.30 -12.98 -2.27
CA LEU A 167 11.67 -11.96 -1.42
C LEU A 167 11.63 -12.38 0.05
N GLN A 168 11.43 -13.68 0.34
CA GLN A 168 11.49 -14.21 1.71
C GLN A 168 12.92 -14.19 2.28
N GLN A 169 13.95 -14.46 1.49
CA GLN A 169 15.35 -14.29 1.93
C GLN A 169 15.68 -12.81 2.15
N MET A 170 15.25 -11.93 1.24
CA MET A 170 15.46 -10.48 1.36
C MET A 170 14.79 -9.87 2.59
N SER A 171 13.64 -10.39 3.02
CA SER A 171 12.96 -9.95 4.25
C SER A 171 13.66 -10.40 5.54
N GLN A 172 14.53 -11.42 5.47
CA GLN A 172 15.34 -11.94 6.57
C GLN A 172 16.73 -11.29 6.67
N LEU A 173 17.15 -10.48 5.70
CA LEU A 173 18.45 -9.81 5.72
C LEU A 173 18.56 -8.79 6.88
N PRO A 174 19.73 -8.70 7.57
CA PRO A 174 19.90 -7.84 8.74
C PRO A 174 19.44 -6.39 8.54
N ARG A 175 18.73 -5.85 9.53
CA ARG A 175 18.30 -4.44 9.59
C ARG A 175 18.48 -3.86 10.98
N VAL A 176 18.59 -2.54 11.07
CA VAL A 176 18.43 -1.79 12.32
C VAL A 176 16.94 -1.51 12.50
N GLN A 177 16.40 -1.80 13.68
CA GLN A 177 15.03 -1.42 14.06
C GLN A 177 14.98 0.10 14.32
N LYS A 178 14.03 0.82 13.71
CA LYS A 178 13.84 2.26 13.90
C LYS A 178 12.60 2.59 14.75
N ASP A 179 11.54 1.78 14.68
CA ASP A 179 10.28 1.99 15.43
C ASP A 179 10.21 1.10 16.69
N SER A 180 9.49 1.55 17.71
CA SER A 180 9.20 0.77 18.92
C SER A 180 8.19 -0.36 18.67
N ASP A 181 7.23 -0.16 17.76
CA ASP A 181 6.31 -1.23 17.33
C ASP A 181 6.98 -2.10 16.26
N PRO A 182 7.23 -3.41 16.52
CA PRO A 182 7.94 -4.27 15.58
C PRO A 182 7.11 -4.62 14.33
N GLN A 183 5.78 -4.50 14.37
CA GLN A 183 4.94 -4.66 13.19
C GLN A 183 5.01 -3.41 12.30
N VAL A 184 4.91 -2.21 12.88
CA VAL A 184 5.06 -0.94 12.15
C VAL A 184 6.48 -0.83 11.58
N ASP A 185 7.52 -1.18 12.34
CA ASP A 185 8.90 -1.24 11.86
C ASP A 185 9.06 -2.19 10.67
N THR A 186 8.42 -3.36 10.73
CA THR A 186 8.51 -4.34 9.63
C THR A 186 7.77 -3.85 8.38
N ILE A 187 6.62 -3.19 8.53
CA ILE A 187 5.83 -2.67 7.41
C ILE A 187 6.55 -1.47 6.78
N ASN A 188 6.90 -0.45 7.56
CA ASN A 188 7.40 0.84 7.06
C ASN A 188 8.93 0.85 6.83
N ASN A 189 9.73 0.29 7.75
CA ASN A 189 11.18 0.53 7.78
C ASN A 189 12.02 -0.60 7.14
N SER A 190 11.40 -1.73 6.78
CA SER A 190 12.12 -2.87 6.19
C SER A 190 12.17 -2.84 4.66
N ARG A 191 13.20 -3.45 4.05
CA ARG A 191 13.46 -3.42 2.60
C ARG A 191 12.33 -3.96 1.73
N ILE A 192 11.59 -4.97 2.21
CA ILE A 192 10.53 -5.69 1.46
C ILE A 192 9.16 -5.53 2.15
N GLY A 193 9.07 -4.73 3.22
CA GLY A 193 7.87 -4.66 4.05
C GLY A 193 7.63 -5.97 4.81
N ARG A 194 6.41 -6.12 5.36
CA ARG A 194 5.98 -7.37 6.00
C ARG A 194 5.45 -8.33 4.95
N LEU A 195 6.31 -9.24 4.50
CA LEU A 195 5.96 -10.31 3.57
C LEU A 195 5.05 -11.36 4.23
N ILE A 196 3.95 -11.68 3.55
CA ILE A 196 3.03 -12.77 3.85
C ILE A 196 3.22 -13.83 2.75
N ALA A 197 4.00 -14.85 3.07
CA ALA A 197 4.31 -15.99 2.20
C ALA A 197 3.99 -17.31 2.90
N GLY A 198 3.91 -18.41 2.15
CA GLY A 198 3.80 -19.76 2.70
C GLY A 198 2.44 -20.16 3.28
N LYS A 199 1.36 -19.45 2.93
CA LYS A 199 -0.02 -19.90 3.16
C LYS A 199 -0.69 -20.14 1.81
N GLU A 200 -1.06 -21.38 1.52
CA GLU A 200 -1.66 -21.73 0.21
C GLU A 200 -3.04 -21.09 -0.01
N ASP A 201 -3.70 -20.63 1.06
CA ASP A 201 -4.99 -19.91 1.01
C ASP A 201 -4.85 -18.38 0.96
N ARG A 202 -3.65 -17.87 0.67
CA ARG A 202 -3.38 -16.44 0.48
C ARG A 202 -2.39 -16.19 -0.66
N PRO A 203 -2.51 -15.04 -1.35
CA PRO A 203 -1.47 -14.59 -2.26
C PRO A 203 -0.18 -14.24 -1.53
N LEU A 204 0.92 -14.26 -2.28
CA LEU A 204 2.20 -13.70 -1.87
C LEU A 204 2.02 -12.18 -1.75
N THR A 205 1.83 -11.69 -0.52
CA THR A 205 1.45 -10.29 -0.27
C THR A 205 2.50 -9.56 0.54
N ILE A 206 2.82 -8.34 0.15
CA ILE A 206 3.71 -7.43 0.86
C ILE A 206 2.87 -6.34 1.52
N GLN A 207 2.93 -6.19 2.84
CA GLN A 207 2.42 -4.99 3.52
C GLN A 207 3.57 -3.98 3.64
N PHE A 208 3.48 -2.82 2.98
CA PHE A 208 4.63 -1.90 2.85
C PHE A 208 4.43 -0.51 3.43
N TYR A 209 3.20 -0.07 3.70
CA TYR A 209 2.96 1.21 4.36
C TYR A 209 1.78 1.11 5.33
N THR A 210 1.94 1.70 6.51
CA THR A 210 0.87 2.06 7.42
C THR A 210 1.16 3.45 7.99
N SER A 211 0.15 4.29 8.14
CA SER A 211 0.31 5.49 8.98
C SER A 211 0.68 5.04 10.39
N PRO A 212 1.60 5.73 11.09
CA PRO A 212 1.69 5.64 12.54
C PRO A 212 0.32 5.99 13.12
N THR A 213 -0.16 5.16 14.06
CA THR A 213 -1.28 5.55 14.94
C THR A 213 -0.71 5.85 16.30
N ASP A 214 -0.47 7.13 16.58
CA ASP A 214 -0.37 7.59 17.97
C ASP A 214 -1.67 7.21 18.72
N GLY A 215 -1.60 7.13 20.05
CA GLY A 215 -2.65 6.51 20.89
C GLY A 215 -4.04 7.16 20.86
N LEU A 216 -4.20 8.28 20.16
CA LEU A 216 -5.42 9.07 20.08
C LEU A 216 -6.47 8.40 19.17
N ARG A 217 -7.26 7.48 19.76
CA ARG A 217 -8.34 6.75 19.09
C ARG A 217 -9.55 7.64 18.81
N THR A 218 -9.48 8.45 17.75
CA THR A 218 -10.70 8.88 17.03
C THR A 218 -11.28 7.66 16.32
N SER A 219 -12.51 7.30 16.66
CA SER A 219 -13.06 5.94 16.45
C SER A 219 -13.23 5.51 14.98
N ASP A 220 -13.20 6.46 14.05
CA ASP A 220 -13.68 6.28 12.68
C ASP A 220 -12.56 6.10 11.63
N LEU A 221 -11.29 6.26 12.03
CA LEU A 221 -10.12 6.11 11.16
C LEU A 221 -9.29 4.87 11.56
N HIS A 222 -9.74 3.70 11.12
CA HIS A 222 -8.88 2.51 11.10
C HIS A 222 -7.66 2.76 10.19
N ALA A 223 -6.46 2.46 10.70
CA ALA A 223 -5.22 2.57 9.92
C ALA A 223 -5.28 1.66 8.69
N VAL A 224 -5.34 2.27 7.50
CA VAL A 224 -5.33 1.55 6.23
C VAL A 224 -3.90 1.11 5.94
N VAL A 225 -3.62 -0.17 6.21
CA VAL A 225 -2.39 -0.82 5.74
C VAL A 225 -2.47 -0.95 4.22
N GLN A 226 -1.42 -0.49 3.55
CA GLN A 226 -1.26 -0.63 2.10
C GLN A 226 -0.56 -1.96 1.80
N GLU A 227 -1.20 -2.77 0.98
CA GLU A 227 -0.74 -4.11 0.60
C GLU A 227 -0.45 -4.19 -0.90
N ALA A 228 0.49 -5.05 -1.30
CA ALA A 228 0.81 -5.36 -2.68
C ALA A 228 0.83 -6.88 -2.88
N GLN A 229 -0.11 -7.40 -3.66
CA GLN A 229 -0.11 -8.80 -4.11
C GLN A 229 0.92 -8.96 -5.24
N VAL A 230 1.88 -9.87 -5.05
CA VAL A 230 2.84 -10.29 -6.07
C VAL A 230 2.19 -11.38 -6.94
N THR A 231 2.15 -11.16 -8.25
CA THR A 231 1.60 -12.12 -9.23
C THR A 231 2.26 -11.95 -10.60
N VAL A 232 1.74 -12.60 -11.64
CA VAL A 232 2.25 -12.53 -13.02
C VAL A 232 1.25 -11.78 -13.91
N GLY A 233 1.76 -10.91 -14.78
CA GLY A 233 1.01 -10.17 -15.78
C GLY A 233 1.44 -10.53 -17.20
N VAL A 234 0.54 -10.29 -18.18
CA VAL A 234 0.88 -10.36 -19.61
C VAL A 234 1.91 -9.27 -19.94
N SER A 235 2.78 -9.50 -20.92
CA SER A 235 3.58 -8.43 -21.52
C SER A 235 3.71 -8.63 -23.03
N ASP A 236 3.47 -7.57 -23.81
CA ASP A 236 3.55 -7.58 -25.28
C ASP A 236 4.98 -7.77 -25.81
N VAL A 237 5.97 -7.61 -24.92
CA VAL A 237 7.40 -7.82 -25.18
C VAL A 237 7.91 -8.90 -24.24
N THR A 238 8.66 -9.86 -24.76
CA THR A 238 9.25 -10.91 -23.91
C THR A 238 10.30 -10.34 -22.97
N ARG A 239 10.20 -10.68 -21.67
CA ARG A 239 11.11 -10.22 -20.62
C ARG A 239 11.86 -11.41 -20.03
N LYS A 240 13.07 -11.16 -19.51
CA LYS A 240 13.81 -12.16 -18.74
C LYS A 240 13.21 -12.26 -17.34
N LEU A 241 12.75 -13.46 -16.95
CA LEU A 241 12.25 -13.78 -15.62
C LEU A 241 13.06 -14.94 -15.03
N GLN A 242 13.21 -14.97 -13.71
CA GLN A 242 14.07 -15.93 -13.03
C GLN A 242 13.52 -17.37 -13.08
N THR A 243 14.39 -18.37 -13.32
CA THR A 243 14.05 -19.81 -13.30
C THR A 243 14.64 -20.56 -12.11
N ALA A 244 15.54 -19.92 -11.35
CA ALA A 244 15.92 -20.31 -10.00
C ALA A 244 16.09 -19.05 -9.12
N SER A 245 16.70 -19.19 -7.94
CA SER A 245 17.08 -18.05 -7.09
C SER A 245 18.14 -17.18 -7.79
N VAL A 246 17.99 -15.85 -7.70
CA VAL A 246 18.97 -14.86 -8.20
C VAL A 246 19.80 -14.23 -7.07
N LEU A 247 19.66 -14.72 -5.85
CA LEU A 247 20.47 -14.34 -4.69
C LEU A 247 21.66 -15.31 -4.51
N PRO A 248 22.82 -14.83 -4.03
CA PRO A 248 23.90 -15.71 -3.60
C PRO A 248 23.49 -16.51 -2.36
N GLN A 249 24.14 -17.65 -2.12
CA GLN A 249 23.96 -18.44 -0.90
C GLN A 249 25.27 -18.45 -0.09
N PRO A 250 25.30 -17.93 1.16
CA PRO A 250 24.21 -17.22 1.84
C PRO A 250 23.94 -15.84 1.21
N ALA A 251 22.70 -15.35 1.37
CA ALA A 251 22.27 -14.04 0.91
C ALA A 251 23.03 -12.92 1.66
N GLN A 252 23.40 -11.86 0.95
CA GLN A 252 24.34 -10.83 1.41
C GLN A 252 23.82 -9.41 1.14
N LEU A 253 24.46 -8.45 1.82
CA LEU A 253 24.22 -7.01 1.66
C LEU A 253 25.48 -6.35 1.09
N ASP A 254 25.29 -5.37 0.21
CA ASP A 254 26.36 -4.48 -0.25
C ASP A 254 26.71 -3.43 0.82
N PRO A 255 27.79 -2.63 0.64
CA PRO A 255 28.18 -1.61 1.61
C PRO A 255 27.15 -0.49 1.85
N ARG A 256 26.11 -0.37 1.02
CA ARG A 256 24.99 0.58 1.18
C ARG A 256 23.78 -0.06 1.88
N GLY A 257 23.86 -1.36 2.20
CA GLY A 257 22.78 -2.11 2.82
C GLY A 257 21.71 -2.59 1.83
N CYS A 258 21.99 -2.61 0.52
CA CYS A 258 21.14 -3.20 -0.51
C CYS A 258 21.42 -4.71 -0.68
N PRO A 259 20.44 -5.56 -1.02
CA PRO A 259 20.69 -6.98 -1.28
C PRO A 259 21.62 -7.20 -2.49
N VAL A 260 22.56 -8.13 -2.37
CA VAL A 260 23.46 -8.55 -3.46
C VAL A 260 22.76 -9.60 -4.31
N PHE A 261 22.88 -9.49 -5.63
CA PHE A 261 22.33 -10.42 -6.63
C PHE A 261 23.43 -11.05 -7.48
N LEU A 262 23.13 -12.19 -8.11
CA LEU A 262 24.03 -12.85 -9.07
C LEU A 262 24.26 -11.97 -10.33
N PRO A 263 25.44 -12.00 -10.96
CA PRO A 263 25.71 -11.26 -12.18
C PRO A 263 24.74 -11.63 -13.33
N PRO A 264 24.35 -10.70 -14.23
CA PRO A 264 23.44 -11.00 -15.35
C PRO A 264 23.92 -12.05 -16.36
N SER A 265 25.19 -12.44 -16.30
CA SER A 265 25.80 -13.55 -17.05
C SER A 265 25.60 -14.93 -16.40
N GLU A 266 25.34 -14.95 -15.09
CA GLU A 266 25.20 -16.15 -14.25
C GLU A 266 23.76 -16.33 -13.74
N ALA A 267 22.96 -15.25 -13.77
CA ALA A 267 21.57 -15.22 -13.34
C ALA A 267 20.71 -16.24 -14.13
N PRO A 268 20.10 -17.24 -13.45
CA PRO A 268 19.27 -18.25 -14.10
C PRO A 268 17.92 -17.63 -14.48
N CYS A 269 17.78 -17.22 -15.75
CA CYS A 269 16.60 -16.56 -16.29
C CYS A 269 16.19 -17.10 -17.67
N GLU A 270 14.88 -17.16 -17.93
CA GLU A 270 14.28 -17.50 -19.23
C GLU A 270 13.49 -16.30 -19.80
N THR A 271 13.39 -16.21 -21.11
CA THR A 271 12.72 -15.10 -21.83
C THR A 271 11.27 -15.46 -22.12
N LEU A 272 10.32 -14.83 -21.42
CA LEU A 272 8.89 -15.20 -21.42
C LEU A 272 7.98 -13.98 -21.74
N PRO A 273 6.78 -14.17 -22.34
CA PRO A 273 5.86 -13.09 -22.74
C PRO A 273 5.03 -12.54 -21.56
N ALA A 274 5.72 -12.19 -20.47
CA ALA A 274 5.11 -11.84 -19.20
C ALA A 274 6.04 -10.96 -18.35
N CYS A 275 5.48 -10.37 -17.29
CA CYS A 275 6.23 -9.72 -16.22
C CYS A 275 5.64 -10.10 -14.85
N PHE A 276 6.31 -9.75 -13.77
CA PHE A 276 5.70 -9.76 -12.44
C PHE A 276 4.90 -8.47 -12.22
N LEU A 277 3.85 -8.54 -11.40
CA LEU A 277 3.02 -7.40 -11.01
C LEU A 277 3.00 -7.26 -9.49
N LEU A 278 3.16 -6.03 -9.00
CA LEU A 278 2.69 -5.62 -7.67
C LEU A 278 1.28 -5.06 -7.84
N LYS A 279 0.25 -5.85 -7.53
CA LYS A 279 -1.15 -5.41 -7.50
C LYS A 279 -1.45 -4.73 -6.16
N LEU A 280 -1.67 -3.43 -6.19
CA LEU A 280 -1.81 -2.56 -5.04
C LEU A 280 -3.24 -2.64 -4.47
N HIS A 281 -3.35 -2.85 -3.16
CA HIS A 281 -4.62 -2.93 -2.45
C HIS A 281 -4.56 -2.13 -1.14
N PRO A 282 -5.33 -1.01 -1.02
CA PRO A 282 -6.07 -0.35 -2.09
C PRO A 282 -5.15 0.21 -3.20
N ALA A 283 -5.73 0.57 -4.34
CA ALA A 283 -5.01 1.28 -5.40
C ALA A 283 -4.54 2.67 -4.91
N ILE A 284 -3.36 3.11 -5.37
CA ILE A 284 -2.68 4.28 -4.83
C ILE A 284 -2.80 5.46 -5.80
N THR A 285 -3.12 6.63 -5.26
CA THR A 285 -3.06 7.89 -6.02
C THR A 285 -1.59 8.29 -6.18
N MET A 286 -1.09 8.38 -7.41
CA MET A 286 0.32 8.66 -7.69
C MET A 286 0.48 9.86 -8.62
N MET A 287 1.40 10.76 -8.29
CA MET A 287 1.78 11.90 -9.14
C MET A 287 2.61 11.43 -10.34
N GLU A 288 2.54 12.17 -11.45
CA GLU A 288 3.17 11.82 -12.71
C GLU A 288 4.69 11.62 -12.58
N SER A 289 5.37 12.46 -11.80
CA SER A 289 6.80 12.29 -11.55
C SER A 289 7.14 10.99 -10.81
N PHE A 290 6.28 10.53 -9.90
CA PHE A 290 6.44 9.24 -9.22
C PHE A 290 6.17 8.07 -10.16
N VAL A 291 5.16 8.15 -11.02
CA VAL A 291 4.92 7.15 -12.09
C VAL A 291 6.13 7.07 -13.03
N ASN A 292 6.72 8.21 -13.40
CA ASN A 292 7.93 8.25 -14.22
C ASN A 292 9.15 7.67 -13.50
N LYS A 293 9.32 7.90 -12.19
CA LYS A 293 10.37 7.26 -11.37
C LYS A 293 10.16 5.75 -11.23
N LEU A 294 8.92 5.26 -11.13
CA LEU A 294 8.61 3.82 -11.16
C LEU A 294 9.02 3.19 -12.51
N ASN A 295 8.65 3.83 -13.63
CA ASN A 295 9.01 3.36 -14.98
C ASN A 295 10.54 3.26 -15.17
N GLN A 296 11.31 4.19 -14.58
CA GLN A 296 12.79 4.20 -14.60
C GLN A 296 13.43 3.09 -13.76
N ILE A 297 12.74 2.57 -12.73
CA ILE A 297 13.25 1.47 -11.88
C ILE A 297 13.07 0.11 -12.56
N THR A 298 12.10 -0.04 -13.47
CA THR A 298 11.65 -1.36 -13.95
C THR A 298 11.99 -1.68 -15.40
N ASP A 299 12.30 -0.68 -16.23
CA ASP A 299 12.31 -0.75 -17.69
C ASP A 299 10.99 -1.30 -18.30
N VAL A 300 9.89 -1.19 -17.55
CA VAL A 300 8.53 -1.54 -17.99
C VAL A 300 7.61 -0.35 -17.76
N THR A 301 7.26 0.34 -18.83
CA THR A 301 6.31 1.45 -18.82
C THR A 301 4.91 0.98 -18.44
N ILE A 302 4.32 1.59 -17.41
CA ILE A 302 2.88 1.55 -17.17
C ILE A 302 2.18 2.24 -18.36
N PRO A 303 1.23 1.60 -19.08
CA PRO A 303 0.59 2.19 -20.25
C PRO A 303 -0.25 3.44 -19.91
N ASP A 304 0.08 4.57 -20.53
CA ASP A 304 -0.58 5.87 -20.26
C ASP A 304 -2.07 5.91 -20.69
N VAL A 305 -2.44 5.06 -21.65
CA VAL A 305 -3.77 5.03 -22.29
C VAL A 305 -4.91 4.73 -21.30
N ASP A 306 -4.63 3.96 -20.25
CA ASP A 306 -5.62 3.57 -19.23
C ASP A 306 -5.63 4.51 -18.01
N LEU A 307 -4.70 5.47 -17.91
CA LEU A 307 -4.50 6.31 -16.73
C LEU A 307 -5.43 7.53 -16.73
N GLN A 308 -6.37 7.56 -15.77
CA GLN A 308 -7.29 8.70 -15.57
C GLN A 308 -6.62 9.84 -14.79
N TRP A 309 -5.81 10.62 -15.50
CA TRP A 309 -5.10 11.77 -14.94
C TRP A 309 -6.03 12.91 -14.50
N ALA A 310 -5.83 13.41 -13.28
CA ALA A 310 -6.50 14.57 -12.70
C ALA A 310 -5.61 15.22 -11.60
N PRO A 311 -5.90 16.44 -11.13
CA PRO A 311 -5.26 17.02 -9.97
C PRO A 311 -5.30 16.12 -8.73
N LEU A 312 -4.16 15.98 -8.03
CA LEU A 312 -4.02 15.09 -6.87
C LEU A 312 -5.19 15.17 -5.85
N PRO A 313 -5.66 16.36 -5.39
CA PRO A 313 -6.78 16.45 -4.43
C PRO A 313 -8.10 15.87 -4.95
N GLN A 314 -8.40 15.99 -6.25
CA GLN A 314 -9.64 15.43 -6.82
C GLN A 314 -9.64 13.90 -6.74
N LEU A 315 -8.47 13.27 -6.81
CA LEU A 315 -8.31 11.81 -6.67
C LEU A 315 -8.17 11.37 -5.20
N LEU A 316 -7.67 12.23 -4.31
CA LEU A 316 -7.65 11.96 -2.87
C LEU A 316 -9.05 12.09 -2.23
N THR A 317 -9.90 12.99 -2.74
CA THR A 317 -11.27 13.25 -2.26
C THR A 317 -12.32 12.31 -2.84
N ARG A 318 -12.07 11.73 -4.03
CA ARG A 318 -12.91 10.71 -4.68
C ARG A 318 -12.96 9.43 -3.81
N ARG A 319 -13.96 9.35 -2.92
CA ARG A 319 -14.28 8.12 -2.16
C ARG A 319 -14.41 6.94 -3.13
N SER A 320 -13.92 5.78 -2.70
CA SER A 320 -14.11 4.51 -3.41
C SER A 320 -15.57 4.05 -3.31
N SER A 321 -16.45 4.68 -4.09
CA SER A 321 -17.85 4.32 -4.19
C SER A 321 -18.03 3.24 -5.24
N ALA A 322 -18.28 2.01 -4.80
CA ALA A 322 -18.65 0.89 -5.67
C ALA A 322 -20.00 1.10 -6.39
N ASN A 323 -20.77 2.14 -6.03
CA ASN A 323 -21.94 2.61 -6.76
C ASN A 323 -21.59 3.91 -7.51
N GLY A 324 -21.80 3.91 -8.83
CA GLY A 324 -21.40 4.99 -9.75
C GLY A 324 -22.23 6.28 -9.68
N GLN A 325 -22.55 6.78 -8.49
CA GLN A 325 -23.05 8.16 -8.33
C GLN A 325 -21.91 9.13 -8.59
N LYS A 326 -21.84 9.61 -9.84
CA LYS A 326 -20.94 10.67 -10.27
C LYS A 326 -21.48 12.02 -9.78
N GLU A 327 -21.37 12.27 -8.47
CA GLU A 327 -21.66 13.59 -7.90
C GLU A 327 -20.63 14.59 -8.43
N SER A 328 -21.08 15.46 -9.32
CA SER A 328 -20.31 16.61 -9.80
C SER A 328 -20.27 17.67 -8.71
N MET A 329 -19.31 17.53 -7.79
CA MET A 329 -18.83 18.66 -6.99
C MET A 329 -18.34 19.75 -7.95
N ASP A 330 -18.74 21.00 -7.69
CA ASP A 330 -18.34 22.13 -8.51
C ASP A 330 -16.83 22.38 -8.29
N GLU A 331 -16.03 22.33 -9.35
CA GLU A 331 -14.63 21.85 -9.26
C GLU A 331 -13.60 22.86 -8.71
N GLN A 332 -14.02 24.03 -8.21
CA GLN A 332 -13.13 25.17 -7.97
C GLN A 332 -12.84 25.51 -6.49
N ASP A 333 -13.81 25.40 -5.57
CA ASP A 333 -13.62 25.79 -4.15
C ASP A 333 -14.22 24.76 -3.16
N ALA A 334 -13.72 23.53 -3.20
CA ALA A 334 -14.13 22.48 -2.26
C ALA A 334 -13.54 22.73 -0.85
N VAL A 335 -14.31 23.38 0.02
CA VAL A 335 -13.93 23.61 1.43
C VAL A 335 -14.20 22.36 2.27
N PHE A 336 -13.14 21.73 2.77
CA PHE A 336 -13.22 20.56 3.65
C PHE A 336 -13.21 20.99 5.12
N LYS A 337 -14.06 20.36 5.96
CA LYS A 337 -14.15 20.65 7.39
C LYS A 337 -13.63 19.48 8.22
N VAL A 338 -12.68 19.75 9.11
CA VAL A 338 -12.05 18.75 9.99
C VAL A 338 -12.39 19.04 11.46
N PRO A 339 -13.09 18.13 12.15
CA PRO A 339 -13.31 18.22 13.59
C PRO A 339 -12.05 17.79 14.36
N LEU A 340 -11.69 18.54 15.39
CA LEU A 340 -10.50 18.31 16.19
C LEU A 340 -10.82 18.05 17.68
N PRO A 341 -9.89 17.42 18.44
CA PRO A 341 -9.98 17.33 19.89
C PRO A 341 -10.20 18.71 20.53
N GLY A 342 -11.08 18.80 21.52
CA GLY A 342 -11.52 20.07 22.10
C GLY A 342 -12.75 20.69 21.43
N GLY A 343 -13.19 20.17 20.28
CA GLY A 343 -14.42 20.62 19.59
C GLY A 343 -14.21 21.73 18.56
N VAL A 344 -12.95 22.13 18.31
CA VAL A 344 -12.56 23.11 17.30
C VAL A 344 -12.80 22.54 15.89
N MET A 345 -13.27 23.39 14.97
CA MET A 345 -13.52 23.06 13.56
C MET A 345 -12.56 23.82 12.64
N HIS A 346 -11.58 23.12 12.09
CA HIS A 346 -10.73 23.64 11.02
C HIS A 346 -11.41 23.52 9.65
N SER A 347 -11.21 24.51 8.78
CA SER A 347 -11.51 24.43 7.35
C SER A 347 -10.24 24.43 6.51
N TYR A 348 -10.26 23.67 5.41
CA TYR A 348 -9.16 23.54 4.44
C TYR A 348 -9.67 23.74 3.02
N VAL A 349 -8.96 24.56 2.25
CA VAL A 349 -9.14 24.72 0.80
C VAL A 349 -7.86 24.26 0.11
N LEU A 350 -7.97 23.51 -1.01
CA LEU A 350 -6.83 22.96 -1.75
C LEU A 350 -6.71 23.63 -3.13
N SER A 351 -6.65 24.97 -3.12
CA SER A 351 -6.87 25.85 -4.28
C SER A 351 -5.81 25.74 -5.39
N GLY A 352 -4.54 25.57 -5.02
CA GLY A 352 -3.42 25.67 -5.97
C GLY A 352 -3.39 24.56 -7.02
N PHE A 353 -3.83 23.35 -6.66
CA PHE A 353 -3.71 22.14 -7.47
C PHE A 353 -4.51 22.17 -8.78
N ALA A 354 -5.47 23.10 -8.94
CA ALA A 354 -6.24 23.28 -10.17
C ALA A 354 -5.60 24.24 -11.19
N ARG A 355 -4.58 25.02 -10.77
CA ARG A 355 -4.06 26.17 -11.54
C ARG A 355 -2.78 25.87 -12.33
N GLU A 356 -2.00 24.89 -11.89
CA GLU A 356 -0.72 24.49 -12.51
C GLU A 356 -0.81 23.05 -13.05
N ALA A 357 -1.38 22.92 -14.25
CA ALA A 357 -1.96 21.69 -14.78
C ALA A 357 -1.00 20.50 -15.07
N SER A 358 0.31 20.63 -14.82
CA SER A 358 1.31 19.59 -15.11
C SER A 358 2.04 19.07 -13.87
N ALA A 359 2.44 19.93 -12.92
CA ALA A 359 3.30 19.53 -11.80
C ALA A 359 2.60 18.58 -10.80
N HIS A 360 1.28 18.74 -10.60
CA HIS A 360 0.49 17.96 -9.64
C HIS A 360 -0.58 17.09 -10.31
N ARG A 361 -0.36 16.79 -11.58
CA ARG A 361 -1.09 15.79 -12.37
C ARG A 361 -0.83 14.41 -11.74
N ALA A 362 -1.91 13.72 -11.37
CA ALA A 362 -1.87 12.43 -10.68
C ALA A 362 -2.88 11.46 -11.27
N THR A 363 -2.70 10.17 -11.04
CA THR A 363 -3.58 9.08 -11.49
C THR A 363 -3.79 8.07 -10.37
N VAL A 364 -4.68 7.11 -10.56
CA VAL A 364 -4.85 5.96 -9.65
C VAL A 364 -4.15 4.75 -10.26
N VAL A 365 -3.13 4.23 -9.56
CA VAL A 365 -2.35 3.06 -9.97
C VAL A 365 -2.81 1.85 -9.16
N ASP A 366 -3.27 0.80 -9.83
CA ASP A 366 -3.62 -0.49 -9.21
C ASP A 366 -2.55 -1.58 -9.39
N SER A 367 -1.64 -1.44 -10.36
CA SER A 367 -0.67 -2.47 -10.73
C SER A 367 0.65 -1.85 -11.18
N ILE A 368 1.77 -2.33 -10.65
CA ILE A 368 3.12 -1.91 -11.07
C ILE A 368 3.88 -3.12 -11.63
N PRO A 369 4.30 -3.09 -12.92
CA PRO A 369 5.02 -4.19 -13.54
C PRO A 369 6.53 -4.15 -13.24
N PHE A 370 7.13 -5.32 -13.03
CA PHE A 370 8.58 -5.48 -12.82
C PHE A 370 9.09 -6.84 -13.32
N THR A 371 10.40 -6.99 -13.43
CA THR A 371 11.06 -8.17 -14.03
C THR A 371 12.04 -8.88 -13.09
N HIS A 372 12.55 -8.19 -12.06
CA HIS A 372 13.61 -8.71 -11.19
C HIS A 372 13.38 -8.31 -9.71
N PRO A 373 13.63 -9.20 -8.72
CA PRO A 373 13.43 -8.90 -7.30
C PRO A 373 14.20 -7.68 -6.78
N ALA A 374 15.34 -7.32 -7.41
CA ALA A 374 16.10 -6.12 -7.07
C ALA A 374 15.31 -4.81 -7.18
N HIS A 375 14.24 -4.78 -7.99
CA HIS A 375 13.42 -3.59 -8.17
C HIS A 375 12.54 -3.34 -6.94
N VAL A 376 12.08 -4.39 -6.27
CA VAL A 376 11.03 -4.31 -5.24
C VAL A 376 11.37 -3.34 -4.10
N PRO A 377 12.59 -3.33 -3.50
CA PRO A 377 12.91 -2.35 -2.46
C PRO A 377 12.71 -0.88 -2.88
N ALA A 378 13.21 -0.51 -4.08
CA ALA A 378 13.10 0.86 -4.59
C ALA A 378 11.67 1.23 -5.01
N LEU A 379 10.89 0.25 -5.50
CA LEU A 379 9.46 0.44 -5.76
C LEU A 379 8.71 0.70 -4.45
N LEU A 380 8.96 -0.09 -3.39
CA LEU A 380 8.30 0.11 -2.09
C LEU A 380 8.69 1.44 -1.44
N GLU A 381 9.92 1.92 -1.63
CA GLU A 381 10.39 3.21 -1.15
C GLU A 381 9.60 4.39 -1.78
N LEU A 382 9.47 4.41 -3.11
CA LEU A 382 8.63 5.40 -3.80
C LEU A 382 7.14 5.29 -3.42
N LEU A 383 6.62 4.07 -3.24
CA LEU A 383 5.23 3.85 -2.85
C LEU A 383 4.96 4.36 -1.42
N ARG A 384 5.88 4.14 -0.48
CA ARG A 384 5.80 4.68 0.88
C ARG A 384 5.84 6.20 0.88
N HIS A 385 6.73 6.80 0.07
CA HIS A 385 6.89 8.25 -0.05
C HIS A 385 5.61 8.91 -0.59
N GLN A 386 5.05 8.39 -1.68
CA GLN A 386 3.75 8.84 -2.20
C GLN A 386 2.61 8.60 -1.19
N CYS A 387 2.63 7.47 -0.47
CA CYS A 387 1.67 7.21 0.61
C CYS A 387 1.78 8.19 1.79
N ALA A 388 2.99 8.63 2.16
CA ALA A 388 3.18 9.65 3.19
C ALA A 388 2.55 10.99 2.79
N ILE A 389 2.82 11.47 1.56
CA ILE A 389 2.21 12.67 0.97
C ILE A 389 0.68 12.52 0.92
N ASN A 390 0.18 11.38 0.46
CA ASN A 390 -1.25 11.09 0.37
C ASN A 390 -1.94 11.07 1.75
N THR A 391 -1.28 10.56 2.80
CA THR A 391 -1.83 10.53 4.16
C THR A 391 -1.92 11.95 4.74
N LEU A 392 -0.87 12.76 4.58
CA LEU A 392 -0.86 14.16 5.01
C LEU A 392 -1.98 14.96 4.34
N LEU A 393 -2.09 14.91 3.01
CA LEU A 393 -3.13 15.64 2.27
C LEU A 393 -4.54 15.11 2.57
N ARG A 394 -4.72 13.79 2.79
CA ARG A 394 -6.01 13.23 3.23
C ARG A 394 -6.40 13.64 4.66
N SER A 395 -5.45 14.01 5.53
CA SER A 395 -5.79 14.49 6.88
C SER A 395 -6.60 15.79 6.87
N CYS A 396 -6.47 16.61 5.82
CA CYS A 396 -7.31 17.80 5.59
C CYS A 396 -8.71 17.48 5.02
N VAL A 397 -8.97 16.22 4.61
CA VAL A 397 -10.15 15.83 3.83
C VAL A 397 -11.01 14.85 4.63
N THR A 398 -11.78 15.36 5.59
CA THR A 398 -12.82 14.59 6.29
C THR A 398 -14.22 14.95 5.81
N SER A 399 -15.01 13.94 5.46
CA SER A 399 -16.38 14.12 4.95
C SER A 399 -17.41 13.74 6.00
N GLN A 400 -17.64 14.67 6.93
CA GLN A 400 -18.85 14.89 7.74
C GLN A 400 -18.75 16.26 8.45
N GLY A 401 -19.73 17.14 8.29
CA GLY A 401 -19.63 18.52 8.81
C GLY A 401 -20.75 19.47 8.39
N VAL A 402 -22.01 19.01 8.42
CA VAL A 402 -23.17 19.87 8.11
C VAL A 402 -23.47 20.80 9.28
N GLY A 403 -23.34 22.12 9.05
CA GLY A 403 -23.99 23.14 9.88
C GLY A 403 -23.16 23.83 10.98
N THR A 404 -21.93 23.40 11.29
CA THR A 404 -21.08 24.11 12.27
C THR A 404 -20.41 25.34 11.65
N VAL A 405 -20.30 26.42 12.43
CA VAL A 405 -19.38 27.54 12.18
C VAL A 405 -17.94 27.00 12.18
N CYS A 406 -17.02 27.70 11.51
CA CYS A 406 -15.62 27.30 11.41
C CYS A 406 -14.73 28.32 12.09
N ASP A 407 -13.91 27.85 13.02
CA ASP A 407 -13.12 28.71 13.91
C ASP A 407 -11.83 29.16 13.22
N LEU A 408 -11.20 28.27 12.45
CA LEU A 408 -9.93 28.50 11.78
C LEU A 408 -9.98 28.06 10.31
N HIS A 409 -9.47 28.90 9.41
CA HIS A 409 -9.47 28.69 7.97
C HIS A 409 -8.02 28.60 7.45
N HIS A 410 -7.77 27.62 6.60
CA HIS A 410 -6.45 27.28 6.08
C HIS A 410 -6.52 27.05 4.57
N GLU A 411 -5.49 27.49 3.86
CA GLU A 411 -5.28 27.18 2.45
C GLU A 411 -4.05 26.28 2.30
N VAL A 412 -4.18 25.17 1.57
CA VAL A 412 -3.07 24.24 1.28
C VAL A 412 -2.71 24.37 -0.19
N LEU A 413 -1.51 24.85 -0.46
CA LEU A 413 -0.97 25.03 -1.81
C LEU A 413 0.18 24.05 -2.05
N PRO A 414 0.29 23.43 -3.23
CA PRO A 414 1.47 22.66 -3.57
C PRO A 414 2.63 23.61 -3.93
N GLU A 415 3.85 23.24 -3.54
CA GLU A 415 5.08 24.04 -3.75
C GLU A 415 6.09 23.30 -4.63
N SER A 416 6.07 21.96 -4.64
CA SER A 416 6.89 21.12 -5.52
C SER A 416 6.26 19.73 -5.69
N GLU A 417 7.01 18.76 -6.23
CA GLU A 417 6.61 17.34 -6.22
C GLU A 417 6.54 16.72 -4.80
N THR A 418 7.23 17.32 -3.82
CA THR A 418 7.42 16.73 -2.48
C THR A 418 7.12 17.69 -1.34
N SER A 419 6.71 18.92 -1.64
CA SER A 419 6.38 19.95 -0.65
C SER A 419 5.08 20.69 -0.96
N PHE A 420 4.44 21.14 0.11
CA PHE A 420 3.23 21.95 0.10
C PHE A 420 3.28 22.96 1.25
N SER A 421 2.71 24.13 1.07
CA SER A 421 2.55 25.14 2.11
C SER A 421 1.14 25.09 2.68
N VAL A 422 1.00 25.53 3.93
CA VAL A 422 -0.29 25.73 4.59
C VAL A 422 -0.34 27.15 5.14
N THR A 423 -1.15 28.00 4.52
CA THR A 423 -1.36 29.40 4.91
C THR A 423 -2.52 29.49 5.88
N PHE A 424 -2.35 30.22 6.98
CA PHE A 424 -3.35 30.36 8.04
C PHE A 424 -3.29 31.73 8.72
N HIS A 425 -4.40 32.13 9.37
CA HIS A 425 -4.47 33.33 10.20
C HIS A 425 -3.97 33.02 11.62
N ARG A 426 -3.19 33.94 12.20
CA ARG A 426 -2.56 33.76 13.50
C ARG A 426 -3.53 34.02 14.66
N PRO A 427 -3.56 33.15 15.69
CA PRO A 427 -4.45 33.35 16.85
C PRO A 427 -4.00 34.54 17.70
N ASP A 428 -2.72 34.91 17.62
CA ASP A 428 -2.05 35.88 18.47
C ASP A 428 -1.82 37.25 17.81
N SER A 429 -2.11 37.40 16.51
CA SER A 429 -1.98 38.68 15.79
C SER A 429 -2.84 38.70 14.53
N ASP A 430 -3.28 39.89 14.10
CA ASP A 430 -4.04 40.04 12.84
C ASP A 430 -3.12 39.98 11.61
N SER A 431 -2.49 38.82 11.40
CA SER A 431 -1.55 38.57 10.31
C SER A 431 -1.56 37.10 9.87
N LEU A 432 -1.08 36.84 8.65
CA LEU A 432 -0.96 35.51 8.09
C LEU A 432 0.40 34.89 8.41
N ALA A 433 0.40 33.58 8.65
CA ALA A 433 1.59 32.74 8.71
C ALA A 433 1.48 31.60 7.68
N VAL A 434 2.63 31.04 7.32
CA VAL A 434 2.73 29.95 6.33
C VAL A 434 3.62 28.84 6.89
N LEU A 435 3.06 27.65 7.03
CA LEU A 435 3.81 26.44 7.39
C LEU A 435 4.20 25.71 6.11
N LEU A 436 5.47 25.77 5.72
CA LEU A 436 6.00 24.95 4.63
C LEU A 436 6.24 23.53 5.17
N VAL A 437 5.71 22.53 4.47
CA VAL A 437 5.93 21.11 4.76
C VAL A 437 6.64 20.49 3.57
N ASN A 438 7.81 19.89 3.79
CA ASN A 438 8.55 19.12 2.79
C ASN A 438 8.70 17.67 3.25
N VAL A 439 8.41 16.73 2.35
CA VAL A 439 8.46 15.29 2.56
C VAL A 439 9.61 14.74 1.70
N SER A 440 10.81 14.67 2.25
CA SER A 440 11.99 14.17 1.50
C SER A 440 11.86 12.69 1.16
N ASP A 441 11.37 11.89 2.11
CA ASP A 441 11.00 10.48 1.96
C ASP A 441 9.91 10.10 3.00
N SER A 442 9.55 8.82 3.13
CA SER A 442 8.51 8.36 4.09
C SER A 442 8.89 8.38 5.57
N HIS A 443 10.13 8.75 5.89
CA HIS A 443 10.73 8.82 7.22
C HIS A 443 11.29 10.21 7.56
N GLN A 444 11.40 11.11 6.58
CA GLN A 444 11.90 12.48 6.75
C GLN A 444 10.88 13.51 6.23
N ILE A 445 10.09 14.06 7.16
CA ILE A 445 9.24 15.24 6.95
C ILE A 445 9.83 16.41 7.75
N SER A 446 10.03 17.54 7.09
CA SER A 446 10.50 18.80 7.69
C SER A 446 9.42 19.88 7.57
N CYS A 447 9.19 20.60 8.66
CA CYS A 447 8.31 21.76 8.73
C CYS A 447 9.14 23.04 8.89
N THR A 448 8.72 24.15 8.29
CA THR A 448 9.35 25.47 8.43
C THR A 448 8.30 26.57 8.50
N LEU A 449 8.33 27.38 9.55
CA LEU A 449 7.33 28.42 9.82
C LEU A 449 7.77 29.80 9.34
N PHE A 450 7.04 30.34 8.37
CA PHE A 450 7.16 31.72 7.90
C PHE A 450 6.03 32.60 8.48
N GLY A 451 6.30 33.88 8.71
CA GLY A 451 5.33 34.83 9.28
C GLY A 451 5.11 34.70 10.79
N GLY A 452 5.76 33.75 11.48
CA GLY A 452 5.66 33.53 12.94
C GLY A 452 6.17 34.67 13.83
N GLY A 453 6.78 35.72 13.29
CA GLY A 453 7.30 36.89 14.02
C GLY A 453 8.63 36.65 14.75
N ILE A 454 8.88 35.41 15.17
CA ILE A 454 10.17 34.92 15.67
C ILE A 454 10.63 33.77 14.76
N GLN A 455 11.88 33.80 14.31
CA GLN A 455 12.51 32.63 13.70
C GLN A 455 13.14 31.78 14.81
N ASP A 456 12.44 30.74 15.24
CA ASP A 456 12.91 29.78 16.23
C ASP A 456 13.07 28.39 15.59
N PRO A 457 14.30 27.95 15.26
CA PRO A 457 14.55 26.63 14.68
C PRO A 457 14.09 25.45 15.57
N SER A 458 13.96 25.66 16.89
CA SER A 458 13.47 24.62 17.80
C SER A 458 11.96 24.39 17.68
N LEU A 459 11.20 25.42 17.27
CA LEU A 459 9.79 25.27 16.91
C LEU A 459 9.65 24.48 15.61
N ASP A 460 10.47 24.76 14.59
CA ASP A 460 10.48 24.01 13.33
C ASP A 460 10.83 22.52 13.53
N GLU A 461 11.83 22.22 14.37
CA GLU A 461 12.19 20.84 14.75
C GLU A 461 11.04 20.15 15.53
N HIS A 462 10.38 20.88 16.44
CA HIS A 462 9.21 20.38 17.18
C HIS A 462 8.03 20.07 16.25
N LEU A 463 7.68 20.98 15.33
CA LEU A 463 6.61 20.79 14.35
C LEU A 463 6.94 19.63 13.40
N SER A 464 8.19 19.50 12.96
CA SER A 464 8.67 18.36 12.16
C SER A 464 8.46 17.04 12.90
N THR A 465 8.80 17.00 14.19
CA THR A 465 8.61 15.82 15.05
C THR A 465 7.13 15.47 15.25
N VAL A 466 6.27 16.47 15.45
CA VAL A 466 4.81 16.28 15.58
C VAL A 466 4.21 15.79 14.26
N MET A 467 4.58 16.38 13.13
CA MET A 467 4.10 15.98 11.80
C MET A 467 4.51 14.53 11.47
N MET A 468 5.78 14.17 11.72
CA MET A 468 6.29 12.80 11.56
C MET A 468 5.55 11.78 12.43
N ARG A 469 5.22 12.14 13.67
CA ARG A 469 4.55 11.27 14.64
C ARG A 469 3.06 11.07 14.35
N CYS A 470 2.38 12.14 13.93
CA CYS A 470 0.92 12.18 13.82
C CYS A 470 0.39 12.08 12.38
N MET A 471 1.24 12.25 11.37
CA MET A 471 0.91 12.23 9.93
C MET A 471 -0.35 13.05 9.58
N SER A 472 -0.51 14.18 10.26
CA SER A 472 -1.74 14.98 10.26
C SER A 472 -1.43 16.47 10.29
N ILE A 473 -1.81 17.15 9.20
CA ILE A 473 -1.69 18.60 9.06
C ILE A 473 -2.57 19.32 10.10
N PRO A 474 -3.86 18.97 10.31
CA PRO A 474 -4.70 19.62 11.32
C PRO A 474 -4.20 19.45 12.75
N PHE A 475 -3.64 18.29 13.11
CA PHE A 475 -3.11 18.06 14.46
C PHE A 475 -1.81 18.86 14.71
N THR A 476 -0.94 18.94 13.71
CA THR A 476 0.29 19.74 13.80
C THR A 476 -0.03 21.24 13.90
N LEU A 477 -1.01 21.72 13.13
CA LEU A 477 -1.51 23.10 13.23
C LEU A 477 -2.14 23.37 14.60
N THR A 478 -2.95 22.45 15.14
CA THR A 478 -3.49 22.59 16.51
C THR A 478 -2.37 22.77 17.55
N THR A 479 -1.28 22.02 17.39
CA THR A 479 -0.10 22.12 18.26
C THR A 479 0.61 23.47 18.09
N LEU A 480 0.69 23.99 16.86
CA LEU A 480 1.24 25.31 16.54
C LEU A 480 0.40 26.45 17.12
N HIS A 481 -0.93 26.43 16.96
CA HIS A 481 -1.82 27.45 17.52
C HIS A 481 -1.65 27.56 19.05
N ASN A 482 -1.69 26.43 19.75
CA ASN A 482 -1.45 26.38 21.20
C ASN A 482 -0.08 26.97 21.60
N LYS A 483 0.97 26.78 20.77
CA LYS A 483 2.31 27.32 21.04
C LYS A 483 2.42 28.82 20.79
N LEU A 484 1.77 29.35 19.75
CA LEU A 484 1.71 30.79 19.50
C LEU A 484 0.93 31.53 20.60
N GLU A 485 -0.17 30.94 21.08
CA GLU A 485 -0.91 31.45 22.24
C GLU A 485 -0.09 31.42 23.54
N GLU A 486 0.66 30.35 23.80
CA GLU A 486 1.53 30.23 24.98
C GLU A 486 2.62 31.33 24.99
N ILE A 487 3.32 31.52 23.87
CA ILE A 487 4.38 32.53 23.71
C ILE A 487 3.83 33.94 23.99
N THR A 488 2.67 34.27 23.41
CA THR A 488 2.02 35.59 23.57
C THR A 488 1.37 35.77 24.94
N SER A 489 1.04 34.68 25.65
CA SER A 489 0.52 34.73 27.02
C SER A 489 1.61 34.95 28.08
N THR A 490 2.88 34.70 27.77
CA THR A 490 4.00 34.99 28.70
C THR A 490 4.18 36.51 28.89
N PRO A 491 3.99 37.06 30.10
CA PRO A 491 4.18 38.50 30.30
C PRO A 491 5.65 38.89 30.17
N LEU A 492 5.92 39.97 29.43
CA LEU A 492 7.20 40.67 29.52
C LEU A 492 7.44 41.07 30.97
N SER A 493 8.56 40.62 31.56
CA SER A 493 8.95 40.92 32.93
C SER A 493 8.92 42.43 33.21
N PRO A 494 8.42 42.87 34.37
CA PRO A 494 8.25 44.29 34.66
C PRO A 494 9.59 45.03 34.62
N LEU A 495 9.59 46.17 33.93
CA LEU A 495 10.68 47.13 33.91
C LEU A 495 11.10 47.46 35.37
N PRO A 496 12.40 47.54 35.69
CA PRO A 496 12.83 47.94 37.03
C PRO A 496 12.25 49.32 37.37
N PRO A 497 11.80 49.54 38.62
CA PRO A 497 11.14 50.78 39.00
C PRO A 497 12.07 51.98 38.80
N ALA A 498 11.53 53.07 38.27
CA ALA A 498 12.29 54.29 38.04
C ALA A 498 12.91 54.80 39.35
N THR A 499 14.21 55.05 39.34
CA THR A 499 14.94 55.60 40.48
C THR A 499 14.38 56.97 40.83
N THR A 500 13.76 57.12 42.00
CA THR A 500 13.35 58.43 42.52
C THR A 500 14.59 59.25 42.83
N GLU A 501 14.68 60.44 42.23
CA GLU A 501 15.73 61.41 42.52
C GLU A 501 15.66 61.88 43.99
N ALA A 502 16.83 62.14 44.57
CA ALA A 502 17.00 62.91 45.80
C ALA A 502 18.23 63.82 45.61
N GLU A 503 18.17 65.02 46.17
CA GLU A 503 18.94 66.20 45.74
C GLU A 503 20.45 66.16 46.08
N ASN A 504 21.15 67.18 45.55
CA ASN A 504 22.45 67.74 45.97
C ASN A 504 23.77 67.05 45.50
N ASP A 505 24.80 67.80 45.06
CA ASP A 505 24.82 69.22 44.66
C ASP A 505 26.04 69.59 43.78
N HIS A 506 25.96 70.77 43.16
CA HIS A 506 27.05 71.68 42.78
C HIS A 506 28.14 71.28 41.74
N SER A 507 28.21 72.12 40.69
CA SER A 507 29.43 72.68 40.07
C SER A 507 30.25 71.87 39.03
N ALA A 508 30.14 72.29 37.77
CA ALA A 508 31.27 72.37 36.83
C ALA A 508 31.98 73.73 36.98
N PRO A 509 33.30 73.82 36.75
CA PRO A 509 33.87 74.22 35.45
C PRO A 509 35.14 73.40 35.07
N SER A 510 35.83 73.46 33.92
CA SER A 510 35.72 73.97 32.54
C SER A 510 37.18 74.07 32.00
N ILE A 511 37.44 73.91 30.68
CA ILE A 511 38.67 74.40 29.95
C ILE A 511 39.99 73.63 30.29
N THR A 512 41.08 73.44 29.49
CA THR A 512 41.69 73.92 28.20
C THR A 512 42.44 72.72 27.53
N THR A 513 42.31 72.36 26.23
CA THR A 513 43.08 72.73 24.99
C THR A 513 44.58 72.34 24.84
N VAL A 514 44.97 71.93 23.60
CA VAL A 514 46.33 71.90 22.94
C VAL A 514 47.45 71.03 23.55
N ASP A 515 48.49 70.48 22.86
CA ASP A 515 48.92 70.23 21.45
C ASP A 515 50.21 69.33 21.50
N ASP A 516 50.86 68.75 20.47
CA ASP A 516 50.60 68.33 19.06
C ASP A 516 51.85 67.52 18.54
N THR A 517 51.81 66.88 17.35
CA THR A 517 52.96 66.40 16.52
C THR A 517 53.75 65.18 17.08
N SER A 518 54.20 64.14 16.34
CA SER A 518 54.32 63.77 14.90
C SER A 518 54.25 62.23 14.75
N GLY A 519 54.12 61.58 13.58
CA GLY A 519 54.00 62.03 12.18
C GLY A 519 54.17 60.86 11.18
N ALA A 520 54.52 61.18 9.92
CA ALA A 520 54.84 60.28 8.79
C ALA A 520 53.68 59.58 8.03
N SER A 521 53.57 59.97 6.76
CA SER A 521 52.75 59.42 5.66
C SER A 521 53.23 58.01 5.21
N THR A 522 52.65 57.27 4.24
CA THR A 522 51.95 57.67 2.99
C THR A 522 51.21 56.48 2.33
N THR A 523 50.23 56.76 1.44
CA THR A 523 49.67 55.92 0.33
C THR A 523 49.13 54.50 0.63
N SER A 524 47.91 54.04 0.26
CA SER A 524 46.92 54.33 -0.83
C SER A 524 46.88 53.27 -1.95
N SER A 525 45.69 53.13 -2.60
CA SER A 525 45.32 52.31 -3.76
C SER A 525 44.84 50.87 -3.43
N GLN A 526 43.58 50.46 -3.70
CA GLN A 526 42.84 50.23 -4.98
C GLN A 526 43.26 48.94 -5.73
N SER A 527 42.39 48.13 -6.38
CA SER A 527 40.90 47.98 -6.34
C SER A 527 40.40 46.83 -7.25
N ALA A 528 39.33 46.12 -6.84
CA ALA A 528 38.29 45.44 -7.68
C ALA A 528 38.60 44.16 -8.54
N SER A 529 37.50 43.50 -8.99
CA SER A 529 37.32 42.41 -10.02
C SER A 529 38.03 41.04 -9.79
N VAL A 530 37.35 39.89 -9.51
CA VAL A 530 36.35 39.10 -10.31
C VAL A 530 36.89 38.78 -11.72
N PRO A 531 37.10 37.50 -12.14
CA PRO A 531 36.02 36.51 -12.31
C PRO A 531 36.34 35.01 -12.03
N GLU A 532 35.36 34.16 -12.41
CA GLU A 532 35.20 32.69 -12.48
C GLU A 532 36.47 31.84 -12.73
N ASP A 533 36.58 30.60 -12.24
CA ASP A 533 35.98 29.37 -12.82
C ASP A 533 36.18 28.13 -11.89
N GLY A 534 35.62 26.96 -12.24
CA GLY A 534 36.24 25.64 -11.93
C GLY A 534 35.64 24.76 -10.81
N PHE A 535 35.11 23.60 -11.21
CA PHE A 535 34.73 22.46 -10.36
C PHE A 535 35.88 21.91 -9.48
N SER A 536 35.56 21.33 -8.30
CA SER A 536 35.74 19.88 -8.04
C SER A 536 35.37 19.41 -6.62
N VAL A 537 35.13 18.10 -6.50
CA VAL A 537 34.70 17.37 -5.30
C VAL A 537 35.83 17.21 -4.28
N SER A 538 35.54 17.37 -2.98
CA SER A 538 36.43 16.96 -1.88
C SER A 538 35.97 15.63 -1.26
N ALA A 539 36.88 14.66 -1.14
CA ALA A 539 36.67 13.42 -0.40
C ALA A 539 37.88 13.13 0.51
N SER A 540 37.64 12.85 1.79
CA SER A 540 38.67 12.63 2.82
C SER A 540 38.03 12.05 4.08
N ALA A 541 38.64 11.13 4.84
CA ALA A 541 39.70 10.16 4.53
C ALA A 541 39.65 9.03 5.58
N CYS A 542 39.99 7.80 5.19
CA CYS A 542 40.00 6.67 6.14
C CYS A 542 41.34 6.61 6.89
N TYR A 543 41.28 6.48 8.22
CA TYR A 543 42.44 6.10 9.03
C TYR A 543 42.55 4.57 9.16
N ALA A 544 43.77 4.07 9.11
CA ALA A 544 44.10 2.66 9.30
C ALA A 544 45.22 2.50 10.35
N MET A 545 45.16 1.41 11.12
CA MET A 545 46.30 0.91 11.92
C MET A 545 46.45 -0.60 11.73
N SER A 546 47.68 -1.08 11.79
CA SER A 546 48.05 -2.40 11.26
C SER A 546 48.46 -3.42 12.33
N VAL A 547 47.91 -4.63 12.21
CA VAL A 547 48.60 -5.94 12.29
C VAL A 547 49.60 -6.17 13.44
N ALA A 548 49.26 -7.15 14.29
CA ALA A 548 50.22 -8.09 14.86
C ALA A 548 49.83 -9.53 14.44
N LYS A 549 50.76 -10.49 14.53
CA LYS A 549 50.71 -11.78 13.81
C LYS A 549 51.22 -12.93 14.68
N SER A 550 50.46 -14.04 14.80
CA SER A 550 50.98 -15.29 15.41
C SER A 550 50.26 -16.57 14.94
N GLU A 551 51.00 -17.35 14.15
CA GLU A 551 51.15 -18.83 14.11
C GLU A 551 50.04 -19.83 14.51
N LEU A 552 49.62 -20.61 13.49
CA LEU A 552 49.51 -22.09 13.42
C LEU A 552 48.35 -22.87 14.09
N LEU A 553 48.15 -24.08 13.55
CA LEU A 553 47.00 -25.00 13.71
C LEU A 553 47.28 -26.11 14.76
N PRO A 554 46.27 -26.94 15.12
CA PRO A 554 46.09 -28.19 14.37
C PRO A 554 44.62 -28.50 13.96
N GLU A 555 44.47 -29.53 13.14
CA GLU A 555 43.22 -29.98 12.53
C GLU A 555 42.30 -30.73 13.50
N ILE A 556 40.98 -30.65 13.28
CA ILE A 556 40.03 -31.69 13.71
C ILE A 556 39.14 -32.05 12.53
N ASN A 557 39.23 -33.31 12.08
CA ASN A 557 38.35 -33.86 11.05
C ASN A 557 37.04 -34.37 11.67
N THR A 558 35.90 -33.98 11.10
CA THR A 558 34.61 -34.63 11.37
C THR A 558 33.79 -34.75 10.08
N SER A 559 33.78 -35.97 9.51
CA SER A 559 32.93 -36.36 8.39
C SER A 559 31.45 -36.47 8.82
N PRO A 560 30.49 -36.38 7.88
CA PRO A 560 29.08 -36.16 8.21
C PRO A 560 28.38 -37.40 8.79
N ALA A 561 27.37 -37.15 9.63
CA ALA A 561 26.51 -38.19 10.17
C ALA A 561 25.63 -38.80 9.06
N VAL A 562 25.76 -40.11 8.85
CA VAL A 562 24.86 -40.90 7.98
C VAL A 562 23.49 -40.98 8.65
N ASN A 563 22.43 -40.63 7.92
CA ASN A 563 21.07 -40.95 8.31
C ASN A 563 20.51 -42.07 7.41
N LEU A 564 19.78 -43.00 8.01
CA LEU A 564 19.24 -44.20 7.34
C LEU A 564 17.77 -43.98 6.92
N TYR A 565 17.21 -44.96 6.21
CA TYR A 565 15.84 -45.01 5.64
C TYR A 565 15.61 -44.21 4.33
N PRO A 566 15.76 -44.87 3.16
CA PRO A 566 15.20 -44.39 1.91
C PRO A 566 13.72 -44.82 1.78
N PHE A 567 12.78 -43.91 1.98
CA PHE A 567 11.38 -44.10 1.59
C PHE A 567 11.04 -43.28 0.35
N ALA A 568 10.84 -43.95 -0.78
CA ALA A 568 10.42 -43.35 -2.04
C ALA A 568 8.89 -43.45 -2.20
N PRO A 569 8.13 -42.34 -2.19
CA PRO A 569 6.71 -42.36 -2.52
C PRO A 569 6.53 -42.40 -4.04
N VAL A 570 6.22 -43.57 -4.59
CA VAL A 570 5.83 -43.71 -6.00
C VAL A 570 4.41 -43.12 -6.17
N GLY A 571 4.34 -41.86 -6.59
CA GLY A 571 3.08 -41.18 -6.89
C GLY A 571 2.42 -41.75 -8.15
N VAL A 572 1.43 -42.63 -7.97
CA VAL A 572 0.65 -43.21 -9.07
C VAL A 572 -0.41 -42.21 -9.55
N PHE A 573 -0.10 -41.48 -10.62
CA PHE A 573 -1.08 -40.63 -11.30
C PHE A 573 -2.12 -41.47 -12.08
N PRO A 574 -3.43 -41.17 -11.98
CA PRO A 574 -4.44 -41.75 -12.85
C PRO A 574 -4.26 -41.25 -14.30
N ARG A 575 -4.10 -42.17 -15.23
CA ARG A 575 -3.69 -41.94 -16.63
C ARG A 575 -4.84 -41.42 -17.52
N TRP A 576 -5.40 -40.25 -17.21
CA TRP A 576 -6.54 -39.66 -17.95
C TRP A 576 -6.26 -38.31 -18.67
N MET A 577 -5.07 -37.70 -18.54
CA MET A 577 -4.70 -36.50 -19.31
C MET A 577 -4.25 -36.77 -20.76
N THR A 578 -4.86 -37.74 -21.45
CA THR A 578 -4.61 -38.00 -22.89
C THR A 578 -5.83 -38.62 -23.60
N SER A 579 -6.93 -37.85 -23.76
CA SER A 579 -8.05 -38.25 -24.64
C SER A 579 -8.97 -37.07 -25.02
N ASN A 580 -8.69 -36.44 -26.17
CA ASN A 580 -9.61 -35.68 -27.04
C ASN A 580 -8.78 -35.08 -28.19
N GLY A 581 -9.02 -35.32 -29.48
CA GLY A 581 -9.91 -36.31 -30.12
C GLY A 581 -9.87 -36.12 -31.65
N GLN A 582 -9.32 -37.07 -32.41
CA GLN A 582 -9.19 -36.97 -33.88
C GLN A 582 -10.45 -37.46 -34.61
N VAL A 583 -11.21 -36.53 -35.21
CA VAL A 583 -12.30 -36.75 -36.17
C VAL A 583 -12.43 -35.47 -37.01
N SER A 584 -12.42 -35.41 -38.35
CA SER A 584 -12.06 -36.37 -39.41
C SER A 584 -11.81 -35.58 -40.71
N GLU A 585 -11.00 -36.12 -41.63
CA GLU A 585 -11.08 -35.79 -43.07
C GLU A 585 -11.26 -37.08 -43.86
N LEU A 586 -12.38 -37.21 -44.59
CA LEU A 586 -12.60 -38.26 -45.59
C LEU A 586 -13.83 -37.98 -46.48
N ILE A 587 -13.67 -37.06 -47.43
CA ILE A 587 -14.25 -37.01 -48.80
C ILE A 587 -13.62 -35.82 -49.53
#